data_AF-A0A517LC15-F1
#
_entry.id   AF-A0A517LC15-F1
#
_cell.length_a   1.000
_cell.length_b   1.000
_cell.length_c   1.000
_cell.angle_alpha   90.00
_cell.angle_beta   90.00
_cell.angle_gamma   90.00
#
_symmetry.space_group_name_H-M   'P 1'
#
loop_
_entity.id
_entity.type
_entity.pdbx_description
1 polymer ?
#
loop_
_entity_poly.entity_id
_entity_poly.type
_entity_poly.pdbx_seq_one_letter_code
_entity_poly.pdbx_strand_id
1 'polypeptide(L)'
;MSFALSADNVRVDEGRILRASLRNGNGDMVDAEIDLDQFIGNDNGSFYWGGQGFSGSCQNCSFSVEGGAAVPVLRAELRDQQGNWQPRDINLSNPQIRTANMAPPAALFHEPIASSNDIAVKPVKAHSLAYNGKNTTVAEMHGQWESFSFAPIRESQVSRAMTRRYFADLDKFAESDIVIVGAGSCGLSAAYVLGSKRPDLKIAIVEAGVAPGGGAWLGGQLFSAMVMRKPADAFLREVGVPYEDEGDYVVVKHAALFTSTVMSKVLQFPNIKLFNATTVEDLITRPAANDSVRIAGVVTNWTLVSMHHDDQSCMDPNTINAPLIISTTGHDGPFGAFCVKRLVQMEQIEKLGGMRGLDMQRAEDAIVKRTREIVPGLIVGGMELSEVDGANRMGPTFGAMCLSGVKAAEEALKVFDERKRQNDE
;
A
#
# COMPACT_ATOMS: atom_id res chain seq x y z
N MET A 1 14.30 11.66 -17.05
CA MET A 1 15.39 12.57 -17.44
C MET A 1 14.92 14.00 -17.25
N SER A 2 15.72 14.88 -16.65
CA SER A 2 15.44 16.33 -16.58
C SER A 2 15.29 16.88 -18.00
N PHE A 3 14.36 17.81 -18.24
CA PHE A 3 14.21 18.42 -19.57
C PHE A 3 15.51 19.11 -20.01
N ALA A 4 16.29 19.64 -19.06
CA ALA A 4 17.59 20.26 -19.30
C ALA A 4 18.65 19.30 -19.89
N LEU A 5 18.45 17.98 -19.82
CA LEU A 5 19.35 16.99 -20.44
C LEU A 5 18.97 16.65 -21.89
N SER A 6 17.76 17.02 -22.32
CA SER A 6 17.21 16.70 -23.64
C SER A 6 16.83 17.94 -24.46
N ALA A 7 17.09 19.14 -23.92
CA ALA A 7 16.70 20.42 -24.49
C ALA A 7 17.94 21.30 -24.73
N ASP A 8 17.93 22.03 -25.84
CA ASP A 8 18.98 22.99 -26.18
C ASP A 8 18.51 24.43 -25.88
N ASN A 9 19.45 25.34 -25.63
CA ASN A 9 19.19 26.78 -25.46
C ASN A 9 18.15 27.11 -24.34
N VAL A 10 18.23 26.39 -23.21
CA VAL A 10 17.33 26.59 -22.07
C VAL A 10 17.59 27.94 -21.41
N ARG A 11 16.53 28.76 -21.26
CA ARG A 11 16.60 30.06 -20.59
C ARG A 11 15.26 30.48 -20.01
N VAL A 12 15.28 31.45 -19.10
CA VAL A 12 14.07 32.12 -18.60
C VAL A 12 14.09 33.57 -19.06
N ASP A 13 13.14 33.92 -19.93
CA ASP A 13 12.94 35.28 -20.42
C ASP A 13 11.90 35.98 -19.52
N GLU A 14 12.07 37.30 -19.33
CA GLU A 14 11.18 38.15 -18.52
C GLU A 14 10.96 37.62 -17.08
N GLY A 15 11.91 36.84 -16.54
CA GLY A 15 11.86 36.27 -15.20
C GLY A 15 10.80 35.18 -14.97
N ARG A 16 10.00 34.82 -15.99
CA ARG A 16 8.88 33.88 -15.86
C ARG A 16 8.63 32.97 -17.06
N ILE A 17 9.11 33.31 -18.26
CA ILE A 17 8.88 32.49 -19.46
C ILE A 17 10.06 31.55 -19.64
N LEU A 18 9.89 30.28 -19.31
CA LEU A 18 10.90 29.25 -19.58
C LEU A 18 10.83 28.86 -21.06
N ARG A 19 11.94 29.02 -21.77
CA ARG A 19 12.09 28.66 -23.20
C ARG A 19 13.18 27.61 -23.38
N ALA A 20 12.96 26.71 -24.33
CA ALA A 20 13.99 25.79 -24.79
C ALA A 20 13.66 25.27 -26.20
N SER A 21 14.67 24.79 -26.92
CA SER A 21 14.49 24.06 -28.18
C SER A 21 14.46 22.56 -27.91
N LEU A 22 13.42 21.87 -28.38
CA LEU A 22 13.18 20.44 -28.17
C LEU A 22 13.09 19.66 -29.47
N ARG A 23 13.41 18.36 -29.43
CA ARG A 23 13.16 17.44 -30.56
C ARG A 23 11.71 17.01 -30.60
N ASN A 24 11.06 17.18 -31.76
CA ASN A 24 9.75 16.61 -32.03
C ASN A 24 9.84 15.10 -32.40
N GLY A 25 8.70 14.45 -32.65
CA GLY A 25 8.65 13.03 -33.03
C GLY A 25 9.32 12.67 -34.37
N ASN A 26 9.61 13.68 -35.20
CA ASN A 26 10.34 13.53 -36.47
C ASN A 26 11.85 13.78 -36.31
N GLY A 27 12.31 14.19 -35.12
CA GLY A 27 13.70 14.49 -34.83
C GLY A 27 14.13 15.95 -35.09
N ASP A 28 13.21 16.80 -35.55
CA ASP A 28 13.47 18.23 -35.79
C ASP A 28 13.47 19.02 -34.48
N MET A 29 14.32 20.04 -34.39
CA MET A 29 14.34 20.97 -33.26
C MET A 29 13.24 22.02 -33.42
N VAL A 30 12.38 22.16 -32.41
CA VAL A 30 11.26 23.12 -32.35
C VAL A 30 11.36 23.91 -31.06
N ASP A 31 11.13 25.21 -31.12
CA ASP A 31 11.10 26.06 -29.93
C ASP A 31 9.81 25.83 -29.12
N ALA A 32 9.98 25.67 -27.81
CA ALA A 32 8.90 25.55 -26.84
C ALA A 32 9.04 26.62 -25.76
N GLU A 33 7.90 27.12 -25.29
CA GLU A 33 7.82 28.08 -24.18
C GLU A 33 6.76 27.63 -23.18
N ILE A 34 6.99 27.92 -21.90
CA ILE A 34 6.03 27.72 -20.83
C ILE A 34 6.07 28.90 -19.88
N ASP A 35 4.89 29.37 -19.48
CA ASP A 35 4.73 30.45 -18.51
C ASP A 35 4.75 29.88 -17.10
N LEU A 36 5.82 30.16 -16.34
CA LEU A 36 6.01 29.61 -15.00
C LEU A 36 4.96 30.12 -14.00
N ASP A 37 4.31 31.26 -14.26
CA ASP A 37 3.21 31.77 -13.42
C ASP A 37 1.98 30.86 -13.43
N GLN A 38 1.87 29.91 -14.36
CA GLN A 38 0.77 28.95 -14.36
C GLN A 38 1.00 27.78 -13.39
N PHE A 39 2.23 27.62 -12.89
CA PHE A 39 2.66 26.43 -12.13
C PHE A 39 3.36 26.75 -10.81
N ILE A 40 3.89 27.98 -10.67
CA ILE A 40 4.66 28.41 -9.51
C ILE A 40 3.94 29.58 -8.83
N GLY A 41 3.76 29.47 -7.52
CA GLY A 41 3.27 30.57 -6.67
C GLY A 41 4.32 30.99 -5.63
N ASN A 42 3.97 32.05 -4.90
CA ASN A 42 4.71 32.51 -3.72
C ASN A 42 3.87 32.26 -2.45
N ASP A 43 4.35 31.40 -1.57
CA ASP A 43 3.79 31.16 -0.24
C ASP A 43 4.69 31.81 0.81
N ASN A 44 4.26 32.99 1.27
CA ASN A 44 4.92 33.77 2.32
C ASN A 44 6.45 33.89 2.15
N GLY A 45 6.91 34.29 0.96
CA GLY A 45 8.33 34.46 0.64
C GLY A 45 9.04 33.17 0.25
N SER A 46 8.32 32.13 -0.16
CA SER A 46 8.88 30.86 -0.65
C SER A 46 8.18 30.39 -1.91
N PHE A 47 8.94 29.89 -2.89
CA PHE A 47 8.36 29.28 -4.08
C PHE A 47 7.60 28.01 -3.70
N TYR A 48 6.47 27.76 -4.35
CA TYR A 48 5.77 26.48 -4.26
C TYR A 48 5.21 26.05 -5.62
N TRP A 49 5.26 24.75 -5.87
CA TRP A 49 4.70 24.12 -7.07
C TRP A 49 3.19 23.91 -6.92
N GLY A 50 2.44 24.05 -8.02
CA GLY A 50 0.97 24.01 -8.03
C GLY A 50 0.31 25.34 -7.70
N GLY A 51 1.12 26.39 -7.49
CA GLY A 51 0.66 27.77 -7.32
C GLY A 51 0.56 28.53 -8.63
N GLN A 52 0.15 29.80 -8.52
CA GLN A 52 0.11 30.70 -9.66
C GLN A 52 0.64 32.10 -9.31
N GLY A 53 1.14 32.81 -10.33
CA GLY A 53 1.41 34.24 -10.28
C GLY A 53 2.57 34.67 -9.39
N PHE A 54 3.59 33.83 -9.19
CA PHE A 54 4.75 34.20 -8.36
C PHE A 54 5.44 35.48 -8.88
N SER A 55 5.44 35.73 -10.19
CA SER A 55 6.16 36.85 -10.80
C SER A 55 5.68 38.21 -10.29
N GLY A 56 4.39 38.33 -9.92
CA GLY A 56 3.82 39.54 -9.33
C GLY A 56 4.35 39.88 -7.92
N SER A 57 5.09 38.95 -7.31
CA SER A 57 5.71 39.11 -5.99
C SER A 57 7.19 38.65 -5.97
N CYS A 58 7.83 38.68 -7.15
CA CYS A 58 9.25 38.34 -7.39
C CYS A 58 10.05 39.60 -7.73
N GLN A 59 11.31 39.66 -7.29
CA GLN A 59 12.31 40.57 -7.85
C GLN A 59 13.68 39.87 -7.94
N ASN A 60 14.62 40.46 -8.69
CA ASN A 60 15.97 39.91 -8.88
C ASN A 60 15.96 38.46 -9.41
N CYS A 61 15.00 38.12 -10.26
CA CYS A 61 14.80 36.77 -10.78
C CYS A 61 15.94 36.44 -11.78
N SER A 62 16.63 35.31 -11.60
CA SER A 62 17.78 34.86 -12.40
C SER A 62 17.74 33.35 -12.61
N PHE A 63 18.27 32.88 -13.73
CA PHE A 63 18.25 31.46 -14.10
C PHE A 63 19.65 30.95 -14.42
N SER A 64 19.97 29.75 -13.92
CA SER A 64 21.22 29.05 -14.19
C SER A 64 20.99 27.55 -14.28
N VAL A 65 21.85 26.86 -15.04
CA VAL A 65 21.93 25.40 -15.04
C VAL A 65 23.19 25.01 -14.27
N GLU A 66 23.02 24.34 -13.13
CA GLU A 66 24.09 24.14 -12.14
C GLU A 66 24.40 22.65 -11.90
N GLY A 67 25.67 22.37 -11.57
CA GLY A 67 26.15 21.05 -11.15
C GLY A 67 26.32 20.02 -12.27
N GLY A 68 26.98 18.90 -11.97
CA GLY A 68 27.26 17.81 -12.93
C GLY A 68 26.02 17.08 -13.47
N ALA A 69 24.85 17.32 -12.88
CA ALA A 69 23.57 16.77 -13.31
C ALA A 69 22.73 17.74 -14.16
N ALA A 70 23.27 18.92 -14.52
CA ALA A 70 22.61 19.97 -15.29
C ALA A 70 21.23 20.36 -14.72
N VAL A 71 21.21 20.77 -13.45
CA VAL A 71 19.96 21.11 -12.74
C VAL A 71 19.53 22.54 -13.12
N PRO A 72 18.34 22.74 -13.73
CA PRO A 72 17.83 24.07 -14.03
C PRO A 72 17.27 24.72 -12.76
N VAL A 73 17.86 25.84 -12.34
CA VAL A 73 17.51 26.56 -11.10
C VAL A 73 17.05 27.97 -11.43
N LEU A 74 15.86 28.33 -10.95
CA LEU A 74 15.39 29.72 -10.92
C LEU A 74 15.64 30.28 -9.52
N ARG A 75 16.36 31.39 -9.40
CA ARG A 75 16.59 32.11 -8.15
C ARG A 75 15.88 33.45 -8.18
N ALA A 76 15.27 33.85 -7.07
CA ALA A 76 14.72 35.19 -6.93
C ALA A 76 14.51 35.59 -5.47
N GLU A 77 14.15 36.86 -5.27
CA GLU A 77 13.64 37.35 -3.99
C GLU A 77 12.12 37.40 -4.04
N LEU A 78 11.47 36.73 -3.08
CA LEU A 78 10.01 36.64 -2.97
C LEU A 78 9.49 37.44 -1.78
N ARG A 79 8.40 38.16 -1.98
CA ARG A 79 7.80 38.99 -0.92
C ARG A 79 7.03 38.13 0.09
N ASP A 80 7.31 38.29 1.38
CA ASP A 80 6.53 37.68 2.47
C ASP A 80 5.32 38.54 2.88
N GLN A 81 4.47 38.02 3.76
CA GLN A 81 3.27 38.72 4.24
C GLN A 81 3.58 39.96 5.08
N GLN A 82 4.80 40.09 5.62
CA GLN A 82 5.28 41.27 6.33
C GLN A 82 5.89 42.30 5.36
N GLY A 83 5.97 41.97 4.07
CA GLY A 83 6.50 42.82 3.02
C GLY A 83 8.02 42.75 2.84
N ASN A 84 8.72 41.85 3.54
CA ASN A 84 10.16 41.64 3.37
C ASN A 84 10.43 40.73 2.17
N TRP A 85 11.63 40.86 1.61
CA TRP A 85 12.09 40.10 0.45
C TRP A 85 12.98 38.95 0.89
N GLN A 86 12.58 37.73 0.54
CA GLN A 86 13.24 36.50 0.95
C GLN A 86 13.97 35.87 -0.25
N PRO A 87 15.31 35.75 -0.22
CA PRO A 87 16.04 35.08 -1.30
C PRO A 87 15.73 33.59 -1.29
N ARG A 88 15.30 33.06 -2.44
CA ARG A 88 14.88 31.69 -2.64
C ARG A 88 15.29 31.18 -4.00
N ASP A 89 15.38 29.86 -4.10
CA ASP A 89 15.56 29.18 -5.37
C ASP A 89 14.55 28.03 -5.51
N ILE A 90 14.34 27.64 -6.76
CA ILE A 90 13.47 26.52 -7.10
C ILE A 90 14.08 25.73 -8.25
N ASN A 91 14.09 24.41 -8.08
CA ASN A 91 14.52 23.47 -9.10
C ASN A 91 13.39 23.23 -10.10
N LEU A 92 13.61 23.63 -11.36
CA LEU A 92 12.63 23.50 -12.44
C LEU A 92 12.54 22.08 -13.02
N SER A 93 13.33 21.11 -12.57
CA SER A 93 13.26 19.71 -13.04
C SER A 93 12.03 18.93 -12.55
N ASN A 94 11.08 19.60 -11.89
CA ASN A 94 9.84 19.03 -11.35
C ASN A 94 8.95 18.42 -12.46
N PRO A 95 8.38 17.21 -12.25
CA PRO A 95 7.43 16.57 -13.17
C PRO A 95 6.26 17.44 -13.65
N GLN A 96 5.80 18.44 -12.88
CA GLN A 96 4.65 19.28 -13.27
C GLN A 96 4.91 20.16 -14.52
N ILE A 97 6.16 20.43 -14.88
CA ILE A 97 6.50 21.10 -16.16
C ILE A 97 6.40 20.13 -17.34
N ARG A 98 6.45 18.81 -17.12
CA ARG A 98 6.45 17.81 -18.21
C ARG A 98 5.08 17.59 -18.85
N THR A 99 4.00 17.91 -18.15
CA THR A 99 2.62 17.70 -18.60
C THR A 99 2.10 18.83 -19.51
N ALA A 100 2.87 19.91 -19.69
CA ALA A 100 2.60 20.96 -20.66
C ALA A 100 3.53 20.80 -21.88
N ASN A 101 3.07 20.11 -22.93
CA ASN A 101 3.67 20.02 -24.27
C ASN A 101 5.17 19.68 -24.42
N MET A 102 5.83 19.08 -23.42
CA MET A 102 7.25 18.71 -23.49
C MET A 102 7.50 17.24 -23.09
N ALA A 103 6.88 16.30 -23.80
CA ALA A 103 7.14 14.86 -23.64
C ALA A 103 7.60 14.22 -24.97
N PRO A 104 8.76 13.54 -25.02
CA PRO A 104 9.13 12.72 -26.18
C PRO A 104 8.36 11.39 -26.18
N PRO A 105 8.02 10.82 -27.35
CA PRO A 105 7.33 9.52 -27.45
C PRO A 105 8.23 8.33 -27.07
N ALA A 106 7.63 7.31 -26.45
CA ALA A 106 8.28 6.04 -26.12
C ALA A 106 8.47 5.16 -27.38
N ALA A 107 9.65 4.55 -27.51
CA ALA A 107 9.97 3.61 -28.57
C ALA A 107 9.26 2.26 -28.36
N LEU A 108 8.48 1.84 -29.36
CA LEU A 108 7.90 0.50 -29.44
C LEU A 108 8.99 -0.50 -29.89
N PHE A 109 9.32 -1.45 -29.01
CA PHE A 109 10.08 -2.65 -29.40
C PHE A 109 9.10 -3.79 -29.71
N HIS A 110 9.29 -4.41 -30.86
CA HIS A 110 8.65 -5.65 -31.26
C HIS A 110 9.75 -6.70 -31.43
N GLU A 111 9.64 -7.85 -30.76
CA GLU A 111 10.37 -9.06 -31.16
C GLU A 111 9.56 -10.34 -30.86
N PRO A 112 9.84 -11.44 -31.58
CA PRO A 112 8.88 -12.49 -31.85
C PRO A 112 8.91 -13.64 -30.84
N ILE A 113 7.75 -14.31 -30.76
CA ILE A 113 7.48 -15.49 -29.95
C ILE A 113 8.16 -16.73 -30.56
N ALA A 114 8.84 -17.50 -29.72
CA ALA A 114 9.10 -18.92 -29.95
C ALA A 114 8.54 -19.72 -28.76
N SER A 115 7.60 -20.62 -29.06
CA SER A 115 7.02 -21.59 -28.14
C SER A 115 7.91 -22.81 -27.97
N SER A 116 8.04 -23.33 -26.75
CA SER A 116 8.20 -24.77 -26.52
C SER A 116 7.64 -25.16 -25.16
N ASN A 117 6.86 -26.23 -25.17
CA ASN A 117 6.12 -26.82 -24.06
C ASN A 117 7.00 -27.70 -23.15
N ASP A 118 6.39 -28.06 -22.01
CA ASP A 118 6.63 -29.19 -21.11
C ASP A 118 7.65 -29.02 -19.97
N ILE A 119 7.16 -28.76 -18.76
CA ILE A 119 7.84 -29.17 -17.52
C ILE A 119 6.82 -29.72 -16.50
N ALA A 120 6.92 -31.01 -16.23
CA ALA A 120 6.22 -31.71 -15.16
C ALA A 120 6.72 -31.30 -13.77
N VAL A 121 5.80 -31.04 -12.84
CA VAL A 121 6.09 -30.57 -11.48
C VAL A 121 6.42 -31.75 -10.56
N LYS A 122 7.62 -31.75 -9.96
CA LYS A 122 7.99 -32.58 -8.79
C LYS A 122 8.03 -31.72 -7.53
N PRO A 123 7.74 -32.29 -6.34
CA PRO A 123 7.57 -31.53 -5.10
C PRO A 123 8.89 -30.93 -4.60
N VAL A 124 8.82 -29.67 -4.15
CA VAL A 124 9.98 -28.89 -3.69
C VAL A 124 10.36 -29.30 -2.26
N LYS A 125 11.52 -29.95 -2.11
CA LYS A 125 12.23 -30.02 -0.82
C LYS A 125 12.79 -28.62 -0.51
N ALA A 126 12.75 -28.22 0.76
CA ALA A 126 13.35 -26.99 1.26
C ALA A 126 14.75 -26.78 0.65
N HIS A 127 14.89 -25.76 -0.20
CA HIS A 127 16.20 -25.38 -0.71
C HIS A 127 17.00 -24.78 0.45
N SER A 128 17.85 -25.58 1.09
CA SER A 128 19.10 -25.05 1.62
C SER A 128 19.83 -24.44 0.42
N LEU A 129 19.80 -23.11 0.30
CA LEU A 129 20.68 -22.43 -0.65
C LEU A 129 22.10 -22.82 -0.28
N ALA A 130 22.72 -23.69 -1.09
CA ALA A 130 24.12 -24.01 -0.97
C ALA A 130 24.90 -22.74 -1.34
N TYR A 131 25.22 -21.94 -0.33
CA TYR A 131 26.14 -20.82 -0.46
C TYR A 131 27.56 -21.40 -0.53
N ASN A 132 28.20 -21.28 -1.70
CA ASN A 132 29.60 -21.67 -1.91
C ASN A 132 30.60 -20.62 -1.38
N GLY A 133 30.14 -19.59 -0.67
CA GLY A 133 31.02 -18.63 0.01
C GLY A 133 31.26 -19.02 1.47
N LYS A 134 32.27 -18.40 2.08
CA LYS A 134 32.52 -18.50 3.52
C LYS A 134 31.32 -17.88 4.26
N ASN A 135 30.63 -18.64 5.10
CA ASN A 135 29.60 -18.10 6.00
C ASN A 135 30.27 -17.25 7.09
N THR A 136 30.65 -16.02 6.77
CA THR A 136 31.22 -15.07 7.73
C THR A 136 30.09 -14.52 8.61
N THR A 137 30.24 -14.66 9.92
CA THR A 137 29.34 -14.10 10.92
C THR A 137 29.60 -12.61 11.14
N VAL A 138 28.61 -11.88 11.67
CA VAL A 138 28.77 -10.47 12.04
C VAL A 138 29.90 -10.28 13.06
N ALA A 139 30.08 -11.24 13.97
CA ALA A 139 31.15 -11.23 14.96
C ALA A 139 32.54 -11.32 14.30
N GLU A 140 32.69 -12.15 13.26
CA GLU A 140 33.95 -12.30 12.52
C GLU A 140 34.27 -11.06 11.66
N MET A 141 33.26 -10.32 11.20
CA MET A 141 33.46 -9.07 10.46
C MET A 141 33.92 -7.91 11.35
N HIS A 142 33.77 -8.02 12.68
CA HIS A 142 34.06 -6.94 13.61
C HIS A 142 35.54 -6.51 13.52
N GLY A 143 35.78 -5.24 13.18
CA GLY A 143 37.13 -4.70 13.01
C GLY A 143 37.82 -5.08 11.69
N GLN A 144 37.15 -5.82 10.80
CA GLN A 144 37.70 -6.25 9.50
C GLN A 144 37.16 -5.44 8.30
N TRP A 145 36.72 -4.21 8.54
CA TRP A 145 36.02 -3.38 7.54
C TRP A 145 36.91 -2.92 6.36
N GLU A 146 38.23 -2.77 6.58
CA GLU A 146 39.17 -2.43 5.49
C GLU A 146 39.27 -3.53 4.42
N SER A 147 38.98 -4.78 4.80
CA SER A 147 38.97 -5.93 3.88
C SER A 147 37.57 -6.30 3.37
N PHE A 148 36.55 -5.57 3.82
CA PHE A 148 35.16 -5.86 3.47
C PHE A 148 34.89 -5.49 2.00
N SER A 149 34.25 -6.40 1.28
CA SER A 149 33.69 -6.11 -0.03
C SER A 149 32.47 -6.98 -0.28
N PHE A 150 31.45 -6.41 -0.93
CA PHE A 150 30.33 -7.18 -1.42
C PHE A 150 30.75 -8.02 -2.64
N ALA A 151 30.03 -9.12 -2.88
CA ALA A 151 30.15 -9.82 -4.15
C ALA A 151 29.73 -8.89 -5.31
N PRO A 152 30.35 -9.01 -6.50
CA PRO A 152 29.96 -8.20 -7.67
C PRO A 152 28.50 -8.41 -8.06
N ILE A 153 27.83 -7.34 -8.51
CA ILE A 153 26.44 -7.36 -8.97
C ILE A 153 26.23 -6.36 -10.10
N ARG A 154 25.27 -6.64 -10.99
CA ARG A 154 24.79 -5.74 -12.04
C ARG A 154 23.31 -5.40 -11.81
N GLU A 155 22.92 -4.16 -12.11
CA GLU A 155 21.60 -3.60 -11.83
C GLU A 155 20.47 -4.45 -12.44
N SER A 156 20.67 -4.96 -13.65
CA SER A 156 19.69 -5.79 -14.34
C SER A 156 19.46 -7.14 -13.66
N GLN A 157 20.42 -7.65 -12.87
CA GLN A 157 20.21 -8.85 -12.05
C GLN A 157 19.21 -8.58 -10.94
N VAL A 158 19.29 -7.40 -10.30
CA VAL A 158 18.38 -6.97 -9.23
C VAL A 158 16.97 -6.74 -9.79
N SER A 159 16.84 -5.99 -10.90
CA SER A 159 15.56 -5.77 -11.57
C SER A 159 14.87 -7.09 -11.93
N ARG A 160 15.58 -7.99 -12.63
CA ARG A 160 15.06 -9.32 -13.00
C ARG A 160 14.75 -10.20 -11.79
N ALA A 161 15.52 -10.10 -10.72
CA ALA A 161 15.28 -10.91 -9.52
C ALA A 161 13.96 -10.52 -8.83
N MET A 162 13.64 -9.23 -8.78
CA MET A 162 12.40 -8.72 -8.19
C MET A 162 11.21 -8.97 -9.11
N THR A 163 11.29 -8.55 -10.38
CA THR A 163 10.14 -8.67 -11.31
C THR A 163 9.77 -10.12 -11.54
N ARG A 164 10.73 -11.03 -11.73
CA ARG A 164 10.43 -12.46 -11.88
C ARG A 164 9.62 -13.02 -10.71
N ARG A 165 9.92 -12.59 -9.47
CA ARG A 165 9.20 -13.06 -8.27
C ARG A 165 7.84 -12.40 -8.12
N TYR A 166 7.78 -11.09 -8.30
CA TYR A 166 6.51 -10.34 -8.18
C TYR A 166 5.49 -10.81 -9.21
N PHE A 167 5.91 -11.02 -10.47
CA PHE A 167 5.01 -11.54 -11.50
C PHE A 167 4.67 -13.02 -11.31
N ALA A 168 5.55 -13.83 -10.72
CA ALA A 168 5.19 -15.20 -10.31
C ALA A 168 4.13 -15.20 -9.19
N ASP A 169 4.19 -14.24 -8.26
CA ASP A 169 3.16 -14.05 -7.25
C ASP A 169 1.84 -13.59 -7.88
N LEU A 170 1.87 -12.63 -8.81
CA LEU A 170 0.68 -12.17 -9.54
C LEU A 170 0.00 -13.33 -10.29
N ASP A 171 0.77 -14.17 -10.98
CA ASP A 171 0.25 -15.35 -11.68
C ASP A 171 -0.37 -16.37 -10.70
N LYS A 172 0.39 -16.75 -9.66
CA LYS A 172 -0.05 -17.75 -8.67
C LYS A 172 -1.31 -17.34 -7.91
N PHE A 173 -1.43 -16.05 -7.56
CA PHE A 173 -2.48 -15.52 -6.69
C PHE A 173 -3.59 -14.78 -7.45
N ALA A 174 -3.54 -14.66 -8.79
CA ALA A 174 -4.67 -14.19 -9.58
C ALA A 174 -5.95 -15.01 -9.29
N GLU A 175 -5.78 -16.31 -9.08
CA GLU A 175 -6.75 -17.19 -8.44
C GLU A 175 -6.28 -17.52 -7.02
N SER A 176 -6.94 -16.99 -5.99
CA SER A 176 -6.62 -17.23 -4.59
C SER A 176 -7.74 -18.04 -3.91
N ASP A 177 -7.41 -18.73 -2.81
CA ASP A 177 -8.42 -19.44 -2.02
C ASP A 177 -9.09 -18.49 -1.02
N ILE A 178 -8.30 -17.66 -0.36
CA ILE A 178 -8.80 -16.62 0.56
C ILE A 178 -8.09 -15.31 0.25
N VAL A 179 -8.85 -14.22 0.15
CA VAL A 179 -8.31 -12.86 0.15
C VAL A 179 -8.60 -12.18 1.47
N ILE A 180 -7.60 -11.58 2.10
CA ILE A 180 -7.72 -10.75 3.30
C ILE A 180 -7.48 -9.30 2.90
N VAL A 181 -8.45 -8.41 3.11
CA VAL A 181 -8.35 -6.98 2.80
C VAL A 181 -8.02 -6.21 4.08
N GLY A 182 -6.87 -5.54 4.08
CA GLY A 182 -6.32 -4.83 5.22
C GLY A 182 -5.44 -5.72 6.11
N ALA A 183 -4.13 -5.45 6.14
CA ALA A 183 -3.14 -6.08 6.99
C ALA A 183 -3.02 -5.38 8.36
N GLY A 184 -4.15 -5.00 8.97
CA GLY A 184 -4.22 -4.50 10.34
C GLY A 184 -4.09 -5.62 11.38
N SER A 185 -4.21 -5.29 12.68
CA SER A 185 -4.14 -6.29 13.76
C SER A 185 -5.16 -7.42 13.61
N CYS A 186 -6.39 -7.12 13.18
CA CYS A 186 -7.42 -8.13 12.92
C CYS A 186 -7.07 -9.02 11.72
N GLY A 187 -6.74 -8.43 10.58
CA GLY A 187 -6.39 -9.16 9.35
C GLY A 187 -5.14 -10.03 9.51
N LEU A 188 -4.09 -9.51 10.15
CA LEU A 188 -2.88 -10.28 10.46
C LEU A 188 -3.15 -11.44 11.45
N SER A 189 -4.04 -11.25 12.42
CA SER A 189 -4.44 -12.32 13.33
C SER A 189 -5.22 -13.41 12.60
N ALA A 190 -6.14 -13.04 11.71
CA ALA A 190 -6.86 -13.99 10.85
C ALA A 190 -5.88 -14.76 9.93
N ALA A 191 -4.95 -14.04 9.30
CA ALA A 191 -3.92 -14.61 8.43
C ALA A 191 -3.04 -15.62 9.16
N TYR A 192 -2.62 -15.32 10.39
CA TYR A 192 -1.80 -16.23 11.20
C TYR A 192 -2.53 -17.55 11.50
N VAL A 193 -3.80 -17.47 11.92
CA VAL A 193 -4.61 -18.64 12.22
C VAL A 193 -4.90 -19.46 10.96
N LEU A 194 -5.21 -18.82 9.83
CA LEU A 194 -5.48 -19.52 8.57
C LEU A 194 -4.22 -20.15 7.98
N GLY A 195 -3.11 -19.41 7.93
CA GLY A 195 -1.84 -19.91 7.40
C GLY A 195 -1.32 -21.15 8.12
N SER A 196 -1.51 -21.20 9.44
CA SER A 196 -1.13 -22.37 10.24
C SER A 196 -2.09 -23.55 10.10
N LYS A 197 -3.42 -23.30 10.07
CA LYS A 197 -4.43 -24.37 10.03
C LYS A 197 -4.66 -24.97 8.65
N ARG A 198 -4.46 -24.19 7.59
CA ARG A 198 -4.69 -24.57 6.19
C ARG A 198 -3.49 -24.22 5.32
N PRO A 199 -2.34 -24.89 5.53
CA PRO A 199 -1.13 -24.65 4.73
C PRO A 199 -1.31 -25.01 3.25
N ASP A 200 -2.40 -25.71 2.91
CA ASP A 200 -2.81 -26.05 1.54
C ASP A 200 -3.46 -24.87 0.79
N LEU A 201 -4.03 -23.88 1.50
CA LEU A 201 -4.77 -22.78 0.88
C LEU A 201 -3.88 -21.59 0.53
N LYS A 202 -4.07 -21.02 -0.66
CA LYS A 202 -3.43 -19.78 -1.12
C LYS A 202 -4.14 -18.57 -0.51
N ILE A 203 -3.45 -17.88 0.39
CA ILE A 203 -4.00 -16.71 1.10
C ILE A 203 -3.30 -15.43 0.60
N ALA A 204 -4.03 -14.58 -0.11
CA ALA A 204 -3.55 -13.26 -0.53
C ALA A 204 -3.99 -12.20 0.48
N ILE A 205 -3.05 -11.41 0.99
CA ILE A 205 -3.33 -10.24 1.82
C ILE A 205 -3.13 -8.99 0.96
N VAL A 206 -4.16 -8.17 0.83
CA VAL A 206 -4.12 -6.90 0.09
C VAL A 206 -4.14 -5.74 1.07
N GLU A 207 -3.07 -4.95 1.07
CA GLU A 207 -2.86 -3.84 2.01
C GLU A 207 -2.56 -2.55 1.24
N ALA A 208 -3.39 -1.53 1.49
CA ALA A 208 -3.27 -0.23 0.82
C ALA A 208 -1.98 0.51 1.22
N GLY A 209 -1.59 0.45 2.48
CA GLY A 209 -0.36 1.08 2.94
C GLY A 209 0.89 0.42 2.36
N VAL A 210 1.94 1.21 2.18
CA VAL A 210 3.29 0.64 1.95
C VAL A 210 3.70 -0.18 3.18
N ALA A 211 3.43 0.33 4.38
CA ALA A 211 3.68 -0.37 5.62
C ALA A 211 2.39 -1.05 6.11
N PRO A 212 2.36 -2.39 6.24
CA PRO A 212 1.25 -3.10 6.88
C PRO A 212 1.22 -2.83 8.39
N GLY A 213 0.21 -3.37 9.08
CA GLY A 213 0.00 -3.24 10.52
C GLY A 213 -1.14 -2.30 10.92
N GLY A 214 -1.60 -1.46 9.98
CA GLY A 214 -2.68 -0.50 10.21
C GLY A 214 -2.42 0.39 11.43
N GLY A 215 -3.43 0.57 12.28
CA GLY A 215 -3.32 1.37 13.50
C GLY A 215 -2.56 0.71 14.66
N ALA A 216 -2.05 -0.51 14.52
CA ALA A 216 -1.44 -1.28 15.62
C ALA A 216 0.07 -0.98 15.81
N TRP A 217 0.56 0.16 15.33
CA TRP A 217 1.94 0.61 15.58
C TRP A 217 2.07 1.41 16.88
N LEU A 218 0.96 1.93 17.39
CA LEU A 218 0.88 2.77 18.59
C LEU A 218 -0.30 2.33 19.48
N GLY A 219 -0.29 2.80 20.72
CA GLY A 219 -1.45 2.81 21.60
C GLY A 219 -2.32 4.06 21.36
N GLY A 220 -2.90 4.61 22.42
CA GLY A 220 -3.67 5.85 22.33
C GLY A 220 -2.78 7.10 22.27
N GLN A 221 -3.20 8.11 21.52
CA GLN A 221 -2.58 9.46 21.52
C GLN A 221 -1.06 9.45 21.30
N LEU A 222 -0.59 8.60 20.38
CA LEU A 222 0.84 8.41 20.06
C LEU A 222 1.69 7.77 21.16
N PHE A 223 1.09 7.30 22.26
CA PHE A 223 1.79 6.48 23.25
C PHE A 223 2.06 5.07 22.71
N SER A 224 2.93 4.32 23.39
CA SER A 224 3.44 3.04 22.87
C SER A 224 2.71 1.80 23.34
N ALA A 225 2.29 1.76 24.61
CA ALA A 225 1.80 0.55 25.27
C ALA A 225 0.51 0.02 24.60
N MET A 226 0.44 -1.30 24.42
CA MET A 226 -0.71 -1.98 23.83
C MET A 226 -1.41 -2.82 24.89
N VAL A 227 -2.61 -2.37 25.28
CA VAL A 227 -3.44 -3.03 26.29
C VAL A 227 -4.37 -4.04 25.64
N MET A 228 -4.40 -5.26 26.17
CA MET A 228 -5.33 -6.32 25.76
C MET A 228 -6.04 -6.91 26.97
N ARG A 229 -7.37 -6.84 26.99
CA ARG A 229 -8.18 -7.51 28.03
C ARG A 229 -8.13 -9.03 27.86
N LYS A 230 -8.16 -9.78 28.97
CA LYS A 230 -8.25 -11.23 28.95
C LYS A 230 -9.61 -11.67 28.37
N PRO A 231 -9.68 -12.76 27.59
CA PRO A 231 -8.64 -13.79 27.39
C PRO A 231 -7.75 -13.58 26.14
N ALA A 232 -7.57 -12.35 25.64
CA ALA A 232 -6.75 -12.11 24.44
C ALA A 232 -5.25 -12.40 24.64
N ASP A 233 -4.79 -12.48 25.89
CA ASP A 233 -3.46 -12.97 26.27
C ASP A 233 -3.17 -14.40 25.78
N ALA A 234 -4.20 -15.21 25.55
CA ALA A 234 -4.05 -16.53 24.93
C ALA A 234 -3.39 -16.44 23.54
N PHE A 235 -3.79 -15.44 22.74
CA PHE A 235 -3.19 -15.23 21.42
C PHE A 235 -1.75 -14.70 21.53
N LEU A 236 -1.47 -13.83 22.50
CA LEU A 236 -0.10 -13.35 22.74
C LEU A 236 0.86 -14.49 23.10
N ARG A 237 0.41 -15.46 23.92
CA ARG A 237 1.18 -16.69 24.19
C ARG A 237 1.42 -17.51 22.93
N GLU A 238 0.39 -17.66 22.08
CA GLU A 238 0.49 -18.42 20.82
C GLU A 238 1.50 -17.79 19.86
N VAL A 239 1.46 -16.47 19.68
CA VAL A 239 2.40 -15.77 18.78
C VAL A 239 3.75 -15.47 19.44
N GLY A 240 3.90 -15.71 20.75
CA GLY A 240 5.16 -15.51 21.48
C GLY A 240 5.52 -14.05 21.73
N VAL A 241 4.52 -13.20 21.95
CA VAL A 241 4.70 -11.78 22.29
C VAL A 241 4.68 -11.64 23.82
N PRO A 242 5.78 -11.18 24.46
CA PRO A 242 5.81 -10.99 25.90
C PRO A 242 4.91 -9.82 26.33
N TYR A 243 4.37 -9.93 27.53
CA TYR A 243 3.47 -8.95 28.13
C TYR A 243 3.63 -8.92 29.66
N GLU A 244 3.19 -7.83 30.26
CA GLU A 244 3.02 -7.67 31.71
C GLU A 244 1.57 -7.98 32.08
N ASP A 245 1.34 -8.79 33.11
CA ASP A 245 0.00 -9.18 33.55
C ASP A 245 -0.49 -8.27 34.68
N GLU A 246 -1.62 -7.61 34.46
CA GLU A 246 -2.22 -6.60 35.34
C GLU A 246 -3.58 -7.06 35.90
N GLY A 247 -3.84 -8.38 35.91
CA GLY A 247 -5.10 -8.95 36.39
C GLY A 247 -6.07 -9.22 35.24
N ASP A 248 -7.06 -8.35 35.04
CA ASP A 248 -8.11 -8.54 34.00
C ASP A 248 -7.64 -8.19 32.58
N TYR A 249 -6.44 -7.62 32.46
CA TYR A 249 -5.80 -7.26 31.21
C TYR A 249 -4.29 -7.47 31.27
N VAL A 250 -3.66 -7.43 30.11
CA VAL A 250 -2.21 -7.51 29.94
C VAL A 250 -1.73 -6.35 29.09
N VAL A 251 -0.45 -6.00 29.24
CA VAL A 251 0.18 -4.89 28.53
C VAL A 251 1.41 -5.37 27.77
N VAL A 252 1.38 -5.24 26.45
CA VAL A 252 2.58 -5.39 25.62
C VAL A 252 3.33 -4.06 25.65
N LYS A 253 4.62 -4.10 25.99
CA LYS A 253 5.47 -2.91 26.18
C LYS A 253 5.38 -1.89 25.05
N HIS A 254 5.16 -2.35 23.82
CA HIS A 254 4.97 -1.50 22.65
C HIS A 254 4.09 -2.21 21.62
N ALA A 255 3.08 -1.52 21.10
CA ALA A 255 2.21 -2.00 20.01
C ALA A 255 3.01 -2.57 18.80
N ALA A 256 4.08 -1.89 18.40
CA ALA A 256 5.01 -2.36 17.38
C ALA A 256 5.60 -3.75 17.64
N LEU A 257 5.85 -4.14 18.90
CA LEU A 257 6.36 -5.47 19.22
C LEU A 257 5.35 -6.56 18.87
N PHE A 258 4.08 -6.35 19.18
CA PHE A 258 3.00 -7.26 18.77
C PHE A 258 2.92 -7.33 17.25
N THR A 259 2.77 -6.18 16.59
CA THR A 259 2.51 -6.10 15.15
C THR A 259 3.65 -6.67 14.32
N SER A 260 4.90 -6.32 14.63
CA SER A 260 6.07 -6.84 13.93
C SER A 260 6.27 -8.35 14.14
N THR A 261 5.99 -8.86 15.35
CA THR A 261 6.10 -10.30 15.64
C THR A 261 5.08 -11.11 14.86
N VAL A 262 3.80 -10.70 14.90
CA VAL A 262 2.73 -11.38 14.15
C VAL A 262 3.02 -11.31 12.66
N MET A 263 3.36 -10.13 12.14
CA MET A 263 3.70 -9.95 10.73
C MET A 263 4.87 -10.85 10.32
N SER A 264 5.94 -10.93 11.11
CA SER A 264 7.08 -11.80 10.82
C SER A 264 6.67 -13.27 10.70
N LYS A 265 5.82 -13.76 11.61
CA LYS A 265 5.33 -15.14 11.58
C LYS A 265 4.39 -15.39 10.40
N VAL A 266 3.50 -14.44 10.10
CA VAL A 266 2.57 -14.53 8.95
C VAL A 266 3.35 -14.63 7.64
N LEU A 267 4.36 -13.77 7.44
CA LEU A 267 5.16 -13.72 6.21
C LEU A 267 6.11 -14.92 6.04
N GLN A 268 6.29 -15.74 7.07
CA GLN A 268 7.06 -16.99 6.98
C GLN A 268 6.24 -18.17 6.44
N PHE A 269 4.91 -18.06 6.41
CA PHE A 269 4.06 -19.12 5.86
C PHE A 269 4.22 -19.20 4.32
N PRO A 270 4.48 -20.40 3.75
CA PRO A 270 4.74 -20.56 2.32
C PRO A 270 3.52 -20.34 1.42
N ASN A 271 2.33 -20.32 2.02
CA ASN A 271 1.04 -20.21 1.36
C ASN A 271 0.40 -18.81 1.51
N ILE A 272 1.09 -17.86 2.17
CA ILE A 272 0.64 -16.48 2.32
C ILE A 272 1.46 -15.56 1.41
N LYS A 273 0.77 -14.63 0.74
CA LYS A 273 1.40 -13.52 0.02
C LYS A 273 0.83 -12.18 0.50
N LEU A 274 1.71 -11.25 0.84
CA LEU A 274 1.35 -9.86 1.10
C LEU A 274 1.58 -9.01 -0.16
N PHE A 275 0.50 -8.38 -0.63
CA PHE A 275 0.49 -7.32 -1.64
C PHE A 275 0.22 -5.99 -0.93
N ASN A 276 1.27 -5.39 -0.38
CA ASN A 276 1.24 -4.04 0.17
C ASN A 276 1.32 -2.98 -0.95
N ALA A 277 1.02 -1.72 -0.64
CA ALA A 277 0.84 -0.63 -1.61
C ALA A 277 -0.22 -0.93 -2.69
N THR A 278 -1.16 -1.83 -2.38
CA THR A 278 -2.21 -2.29 -3.28
C THR A 278 -3.56 -2.10 -2.60
N THR A 279 -4.45 -1.32 -3.22
CA THR A 279 -5.78 -1.01 -2.69
C THR A 279 -6.82 -1.89 -3.37
N VAL A 280 -7.84 -2.32 -2.61
CA VAL A 280 -9.07 -2.86 -3.18
C VAL A 280 -10.03 -1.70 -3.46
N GLU A 281 -10.46 -1.57 -4.71
CA GLU A 281 -11.31 -0.48 -5.20
C GLU A 281 -12.74 -0.92 -5.50
N ASP A 282 -12.94 -2.22 -5.70
CA ASP A 282 -14.25 -2.84 -5.90
C ASP A 282 -14.23 -4.33 -5.52
N LEU A 283 -15.40 -4.97 -5.54
CA LEU A 283 -15.61 -6.38 -5.30
C LEU A 283 -16.02 -7.08 -6.59
N ILE A 284 -15.46 -8.26 -6.83
CA ILE A 284 -15.93 -9.14 -7.90
C ILE A 284 -17.19 -9.84 -7.41
N THR A 285 -18.28 -9.72 -8.15
CA THR A 285 -19.58 -10.30 -7.77
C THR A 285 -19.99 -11.45 -8.68
N ARG A 286 -20.88 -12.31 -8.17
CA ARG A 286 -21.63 -13.32 -8.94
C ARG A 286 -23.11 -13.22 -8.58
N PRO A 287 -24.02 -13.37 -9.54
CA PRO A 287 -25.45 -13.40 -9.25
C PRO A 287 -25.80 -14.51 -8.24
N ALA A 288 -26.71 -14.22 -7.33
CA ALA A 288 -27.32 -15.17 -6.41
C ALA A 288 -28.85 -15.02 -6.43
N ALA A 289 -29.57 -15.77 -5.59
CA ALA A 289 -31.02 -15.74 -5.56
C ALA A 289 -31.56 -14.37 -5.09
N ASN A 290 -32.77 -14.00 -5.53
CA ASN A 290 -33.49 -12.78 -5.11
C ASN A 290 -32.70 -11.47 -5.30
N ASP A 291 -32.09 -11.29 -6.48
CA ASP A 291 -31.27 -10.12 -6.84
C ASP A 291 -30.07 -9.84 -5.90
N SER A 292 -29.73 -10.81 -5.05
CA SER A 292 -28.54 -10.73 -4.21
C SER A 292 -27.28 -11.12 -4.99
N VAL A 293 -26.13 -10.77 -4.45
CA VAL A 293 -24.83 -11.16 -5.00
C VAL A 293 -24.02 -11.98 -4.01
N ARG A 294 -23.20 -12.87 -4.56
CA ARG A 294 -22.07 -13.49 -3.87
C ARG A 294 -20.79 -12.74 -4.22
N ILE A 295 -19.93 -12.51 -3.24
CA ILE A 295 -18.59 -11.95 -3.45
C ILE A 295 -17.66 -13.09 -3.86
N ALA A 296 -16.87 -12.88 -4.91
CA ALA A 296 -16.08 -13.89 -5.61
C ALA A 296 -14.67 -13.40 -5.99
N GLY A 297 -14.24 -12.29 -5.40
CA GLY A 297 -12.90 -11.75 -5.54
C GLY A 297 -12.85 -10.25 -5.24
N VAL A 298 -11.70 -9.64 -5.54
CA VAL A 298 -11.44 -8.22 -5.33
C VAL A 298 -10.90 -7.57 -6.60
N VAL A 299 -11.26 -6.31 -6.80
CA VAL A 299 -10.71 -5.44 -7.85
C VAL A 299 -9.63 -4.59 -7.21
N THR A 300 -8.42 -4.65 -7.73
CA THR A 300 -7.22 -4.12 -7.10
C THR A 300 -6.51 -3.11 -7.98
N ASN A 301 -5.86 -2.13 -7.38
CA ASN A 301 -4.92 -1.27 -8.08
C ASN A 301 -3.77 -0.86 -7.16
N TRP A 302 -2.75 -0.21 -7.71
CA TRP A 302 -1.77 0.48 -6.87
C TRP A 302 -2.48 1.57 -6.08
N THR A 303 -2.20 1.69 -4.79
CA THR A 303 -2.88 2.68 -3.94
C THR A 303 -2.72 4.11 -4.43
N LEU A 304 -1.58 4.45 -5.02
CA LEU A 304 -1.37 5.77 -5.63
C LEU A 304 -2.27 5.98 -6.85
N VAL A 305 -2.49 4.96 -7.67
CA VAL A 305 -3.45 5.06 -8.78
C VAL A 305 -4.85 5.31 -8.24
N SER A 306 -5.25 4.57 -7.20
CA SER A 306 -6.55 4.72 -6.53
C SER A 306 -6.82 6.10 -5.95
N MET A 307 -5.79 6.79 -5.47
CA MET A 307 -5.91 8.14 -4.91
C MET A 307 -5.92 9.24 -5.97
N HIS A 308 -5.62 8.90 -7.22
CA HIS A 308 -5.32 9.86 -8.29
C HIS A 308 -6.09 9.53 -9.59
N HIS A 309 -7.29 8.93 -9.49
CA HIS A 309 -8.15 8.64 -10.64
C HIS A 309 -8.56 9.90 -11.42
N ASP A 310 -8.66 11.05 -10.75
CA ASP A 310 -9.03 12.33 -11.38
C ASP A 310 -7.82 13.10 -11.93
N ASP A 311 -6.60 12.69 -11.59
CA ASP A 311 -5.37 13.44 -11.90
C ASP A 311 -4.69 12.99 -13.20
N GLN A 312 -5.17 11.90 -13.81
CA GLN A 312 -4.62 11.28 -15.01
C GLN A 312 -5.73 10.79 -15.93
N SER A 313 -5.35 10.26 -17.10
CA SER A 313 -6.29 9.43 -17.89
C SER A 313 -6.71 8.20 -17.09
N CYS A 314 -7.85 7.59 -17.45
CA CYS A 314 -8.36 6.40 -16.76
C CYS A 314 -7.29 5.29 -16.71
N MET A 315 -7.07 4.74 -15.51
CA MET A 315 -6.09 3.69 -15.23
C MET A 315 -6.83 2.47 -14.67
N ASP A 316 -7.22 1.58 -15.59
CA ASP A 316 -8.03 0.41 -15.23
C ASP A 316 -7.37 -0.44 -14.11
N PRO A 317 -8.20 -1.03 -13.23
CA PRO A 317 -7.71 -1.90 -12.17
C PRO A 317 -7.33 -3.30 -12.70
N ASN A 318 -6.68 -4.08 -11.84
CA ASN A 318 -6.49 -5.51 -11.98
C ASN A 318 -7.45 -6.29 -11.07
N THR A 319 -7.41 -7.63 -11.10
CA THR A 319 -8.38 -8.48 -10.40
C THR A 319 -7.71 -9.67 -9.71
N ILE A 320 -8.29 -10.09 -8.58
CA ILE A 320 -7.97 -11.34 -7.90
C ILE A 320 -9.28 -12.09 -7.62
N ASN A 321 -9.45 -13.25 -8.24
CA ASN A 321 -10.56 -14.16 -7.97
C ASN A 321 -10.31 -14.89 -6.65
N ALA A 322 -11.37 -15.02 -5.84
CA ALA A 322 -11.33 -15.85 -4.64
C ALA A 322 -12.75 -16.24 -4.19
N PRO A 323 -12.99 -17.50 -3.78
CA PRO A 323 -14.29 -17.92 -3.28
C PRO A 323 -14.66 -17.21 -1.96
N LEU A 324 -13.67 -16.75 -1.19
CA LEU A 324 -13.90 -16.15 0.12
C LEU A 324 -12.98 -14.96 0.39
N ILE A 325 -13.60 -13.86 0.83
CA ILE A 325 -12.93 -12.61 1.19
C ILE A 325 -13.15 -12.37 2.69
N ILE A 326 -12.09 -11.95 3.39
CA ILE A 326 -12.15 -11.45 4.76
C ILE A 326 -11.77 -9.96 4.73
N SER A 327 -12.73 -9.09 4.97
CA SER A 327 -12.50 -7.64 5.06
C SER A 327 -12.24 -7.20 6.49
N THR A 328 -11.12 -6.52 6.68
CA THR A 328 -10.65 -6.00 7.97
C THR A 328 -10.04 -4.61 7.81
N THR A 329 -10.63 -3.75 6.99
CA THR A 329 -10.06 -2.45 6.59
C THR A 329 -10.20 -1.35 7.65
N GLY A 330 -10.59 -1.71 8.88
CA GLY A 330 -10.83 -0.76 9.96
C GLY A 330 -12.04 0.14 9.70
N HIS A 331 -12.16 1.23 10.47
CA HIS A 331 -13.31 2.14 10.41
C HIS A 331 -12.96 3.54 9.87
N ASP A 332 -11.67 3.89 9.83
CA ASP A 332 -11.18 5.26 9.60
C ASP A 332 -10.26 5.35 8.39
N GLY A 333 -9.95 6.57 7.96
CA GLY A 333 -9.05 6.86 6.86
C GLY A 333 -9.72 6.75 5.47
N PRO A 334 -8.97 7.07 4.40
CA PRO A 334 -9.50 7.15 3.04
C PRO A 334 -10.08 5.82 2.53
N PHE A 335 -9.58 4.69 3.04
CA PHE A 335 -10.02 3.34 2.66
C PHE A 335 -10.72 2.58 3.80
N GLY A 336 -11.05 3.27 4.90
CA GLY A 336 -11.70 2.68 6.06
C GLY A 336 -13.09 2.15 5.72
N ALA A 337 -13.42 0.98 6.26
CA ALA A 337 -14.71 0.30 6.06
C ALA A 337 -15.13 0.13 4.58
N PHE A 338 -14.16 -0.16 3.71
CA PHE A 338 -14.34 -0.16 2.27
C PHE A 338 -15.42 -1.16 1.83
N CYS A 339 -15.27 -2.45 2.16
CA CYS A 339 -16.15 -3.48 1.63
C CYS A 339 -17.59 -3.28 2.10
N VAL A 340 -17.78 -2.84 3.35
CA VAL A 340 -19.11 -2.63 3.91
C VAL A 340 -19.79 -1.38 3.34
N LYS A 341 -19.04 -0.30 3.08
CA LYS A 341 -19.55 0.84 2.31
C LYS A 341 -19.93 0.42 0.89
N ARG A 342 -19.12 -0.45 0.27
CA ARG A 342 -19.39 -0.95 -1.08
C ARG A 342 -20.66 -1.81 -1.14
N LEU A 343 -20.94 -2.62 -0.12
CA LEU A 343 -22.21 -3.37 -0.05
C LEU A 343 -23.44 -2.45 -0.03
N VAL A 344 -23.37 -1.28 0.63
CA VAL A 344 -24.47 -0.29 0.58
C VAL A 344 -24.63 0.26 -0.83
N GLN A 345 -23.54 0.64 -1.48
CA GLN A 345 -23.57 1.19 -2.84
C GLN A 345 -24.08 0.19 -3.89
N MET A 346 -23.87 -1.11 -3.65
CA MET A 346 -24.39 -2.20 -4.48
C MET A 346 -25.81 -2.65 -4.07
N GLU A 347 -26.46 -1.94 -3.14
CA GLU A 347 -27.81 -2.22 -2.64
C GLU A 347 -27.96 -3.62 -2.01
N GLN A 348 -26.85 -4.21 -1.53
CA GLN A 348 -26.84 -5.52 -0.88
C GLN A 348 -27.14 -5.44 0.62
N ILE A 349 -26.97 -4.25 1.20
CA ILE A 349 -27.46 -3.89 2.53
C ILE A 349 -28.09 -2.49 2.48
N GLU A 350 -29.17 -2.26 3.22
CA GLU A 350 -29.93 -1.00 3.15
C GLU A 350 -29.07 0.22 3.50
N LYS A 351 -28.27 0.11 4.56
CA LYS A 351 -27.41 1.18 5.09
C LYS A 351 -26.40 0.62 6.08
N LEU A 352 -25.39 1.43 6.38
CA LEU A 352 -24.51 1.19 7.53
C LEU A 352 -25.26 1.43 8.84
N GLY A 353 -24.97 0.61 9.85
CA GLY A 353 -25.36 0.89 11.22
C GLY A 353 -24.68 2.15 11.76
N GLY A 354 -23.42 2.38 11.38
CA GLY A 354 -22.60 3.53 11.76
C GLY A 354 -21.99 3.38 13.15
N MET A 355 -20.65 3.39 13.24
CA MET A 355 -19.93 3.24 14.51
C MET A 355 -20.43 4.24 15.57
N ARG A 356 -20.63 3.74 16.81
CA ARG A 356 -21.17 4.51 17.94
C ARG A 356 -20.05 5.07 18.83
N GLY A 357 -20.45 5.79 19.87
CA GLY A 357 -19.54 6.31 20.90
C GLY A 357 -18.69 5.23 21.57
N LEU A 358 -17.68 5.66 22.31
CA LEU A 358 -16.72 4.76 22.95
C LEU A 358 -17.33 4.10 24.21
N ASP A 359 -17.37 2.77 24.23
CA ASP A 359 -17.73 1.93 25.38
C ASP A 359 -16.96 0.61 25.26
N MET A 360 -15.82 0.48 25.95
CA MET A 360 -14.91 -0.65 25.80
C MET A 360 -15.55 -1.99 26.17
N GLN A 361 -16.38 -2.01 27.22
CA GLN A 361 -16.98 -3.25 27.73
C GLN A 361 -17.96 -3.83 26.71
N ARG A 362 -18.81 -2.97 26.12
CA ARG A 362 -19.77 -3.40 25.10
C ARG A 362 -19.11 -3.62 23.74
N ALA A 363 -18.19 -2.74 23.36
CA ALA A 363 -17.55 -2.77 22.04
C ALA A 363 -16.81 -4.07 21.79
N GLU A 364 -15.89 -4.45 22.68
CA GLU A 364 -15.00 -5.59 22.43
C GLU A 364 -15.77 -6.91 22.30
N ASP A 365 -16.71 -7.15 23.22
CA ASP A 365 -17.60 -8.30 23.18
C ASP A 365 -18.43 -8.34 21.89
N ALA A 366 -19.01 -7.20 21.51
CA ALA A 366 -19.89 -7.13 20.36
C ALA A 366 -19.13 -7.35 19.04
N ILE A 367 -17.88 -6.89 18.93
CA ILE A 367 -17.06 -7.08 17.73
C ILE A 367 -16.61 -8.54 17.60
N VAL A 368 -16.12 -9.16 18.68
CA VAL A 368 -15.69 -10.56 18.64
C VAL A 368 -16.87 -11.49 18.35
N LYS A 369 -17.95 -11.38 19.12
CA LYS A 369 -19.11 -12.30 19.02
C LYS A 369 -19.84 -12.20 17.70
N ARG A 370 -19.80 -11.03 17.06
CA ARG A 370 -20.48 -10.78 15.78
C ARG A 370 -19.52 -10.80 14.60
N THR A 371 -18.29 -11.28 14.71
CA THR A 371 -17.48 -11.48 13.48
C THR A 371 -18.04 -12.66 12.68
N ARG A 372 -18.42 -12.43 11.40
CA ARG A 372 -19.11 -13.42 10.55
C ARG A 372 -19.08 -13.08 9.06
N GLU A 373 -19.59 -14.00 8.25
CA GLU A 373 -19.99 -13.79 6.86
C GLU A 373 -21.22 -12.85 6.79
N ILE A 374 -21.05 -11.66 6.20
CA ILE A 374 -22.10 -10.64 6.09
C ILE A 374 -23.01 -10.92 4.90
N VAL A 375 -22.40 -11.23 3.76
CA VAL A 375 -23.05 -11.71 2.54
C VAL A 375 -22.24 -12.92 2.04
N PRO A 376 -22.82 -13.83 1.25
CA PRO A 376 -22.10 -14.99 0.72
C PRO A 376 -20.75 -14.59 0.12
N GLY A 377 -19.66 -15.20 0.60
CA GLY A 377 -18.29 -14.95 0.15
C GLY A 377 -17.57 -13.78 0.82
N LEU A 378 -18.21 -13.01 1.73
CA LEU A 378 -17.58 -11.87 2.42
C LEU A 378 -17.76 -11.93 3.94
N ILE A 379 -16.67 -12.25 4.63
CA ILE A 379 -16.53 -12.17 6.08
C ILE A 379 -16.02 -10.79 6.46
N VAL A 380 -16.60 -10.20 7.50
CA VAL A 380 -16.13 -8.92 8.05
C VAL A 380 -15.78 -9.08 9.52
N GLY A 381 -14.63 -8.53 9.89
CA GLY A 381 -14.12 -8.52 11.25
C GLY A 381 -13.47 -7.19 11.63
N GLY A 382 -12.95 -7.13 12.85
CA GLY A 382 -12.29 -5.95 13.40
C GLY A 382 -13.23 -4.75 13.49
N MET A 383 -12.67 -3.55 13.42
CA MET A 383 -13.46 -2.32 13.53
C MET A 383 -14.33 -2.01 12.30
N GLU A 384 -14.06 -2.60 11.14
CA GLU A 384 -14.95 -2.45 9.98
C GLU A 384 -16.36 -2.98 10.29
N LEU A 385 -16.45 -4.06 11.05
CA LEU A 385 -17.70 -4.65 11.52
C LEU A 385 -18.55 -3.67 12.34
N SER A 386 -17.91 -2.72 13.04
CA SER A 386 -18.63 -1.73 13.84
C SER A 386 -19.49 -0.80 12.99
N GLU A 387 -19.09 -0.55 11.75
CA GLU A 387 -19.83 0.29 10.80
C GLU A 387 -21.05 -0.42 10.24
N VAL A 388 -20.97 -1.74 10.04
CA VAL A 388 -22.13 -2.55 9.65
C VAL A 388 -23.15 -2.62 10.77
N ASP A 389 -22.69 -2.97 11.98
CA ASP A 389 -23.59 -3.30 13.09
C ASP A 389 -24.03 -2.12 13.94
N GLY A 390 -23.41 -0.95 13.74
CA GLY A 390 -23.55 0.18 14.64
C GLY A 390 -23.07 -0.16 16.05
N ALA A 391 -21.89 -0.78 16.17
CA ALA A 391 -21.27 -1.12 17.45
C ALA A 391 -20.59 0.10 18.09
N ASN A 392 -20.43 0.08 19.41
CA ASN A 392 -19.51 1.00 20.08
C ASN A 392 -18.06 0.77 19.64
N ARG A 393 -17.23 1.80 19.72
CA ARG A 393 -15.77 1.68 19.57
C ARG A 393 -15.08 1.42 20.90
N MET A 394 -13.92 0.76 20.88
CA MET A 394 -13.13 0.48 22.10
C MET A 394 -11.95 1.44 22.32
N GLY A 395 -11.56 2.25 21.34
CA GLY A 395 -10.40 3.15 21.49
C GLY A 395 -9.09 2.36 21.68
N PRO A 396 -8.20 2.73 22.61
CA PRO A 396 -6.83 2.21 22.69
C PRO A 396 -6.70 0.85 23.41
N THR A 397 -7.57 -0.12 23.09
CA THR A 397 -7.43 -1.51 23.53
C THR A 397 -7.64 -2.47 22.36
N PHE A 398 -6.88 -3.58 22.33
CA PHE A 398 -6.65 -4.37 21.12
C PHE A 398 -7.09 -5.83 21.23
N GLY A 399 -7.66 -6.24 22.37
CA GLY A 399 -8.07 -7.63 22.61
C GLY A 399 -9.10 -8.11 21.59
N ALA A 400 -10.12 -7.28 21.33
CA ALA A 400 -11.13 -7.56 20.33
C ALA A 400 -10.60 -7.68 18.91
N MET A 401 -9.58 -6.92 18.52
CA MET A 401 -9.04 -7.01 17.15
C MET A 401 -8.39 -8.37 16.93
N CYS A 402 -7.62 -8.85 17.91
CA CYS A 402 -6.95 -10.15 17.82
C CYS A 402 -7.99 -11.28 17.77
N LEU A 403 -8.92 -11.31 18.74
CA LEU A 403 -9.91 -12.38 18.84
C LEU A 403 -10.99 -12.31 17.75
N SER A 404 -11.29 -11.13 17.22
CA SER A 404 -12.11 -11.00 16.01
C SER A 404 -11.39 -11.59 14.80
N GLY A 405 -10.07 -11.40 14.64
CA GLY A 405 -9.30 -12.07 13.60
C GLY A 405 -9.31 -13.59 13.73
N VAL A 406 -9.14 -14.11 14.96
CA VAL A 406 -9.28 -15.55 15.25
C VAL A 406 -10.68 -16.06 14.87
N LYS A 407 -11.73 -15.30 15.20
CA LYS A 407 -13.10 -15.64 14.84
C LYS A 407 -13.35 -15.59 13.33
N ALA A 408 -12.81 -14.59 12.63
CA ALA A 408 -12.91 -14.50 11.18
C ALA A 408 -12.28 -15.72 10.49
N ALA A 409 -11.13 -16.18 11.00
CA ALA A 409 -10.50 -17.42 10.53
C ALA A 409 -11.38 -18.65 10.80
N GLU A 410 -12.01 -18.75 11.97
CA GLU A 410 -12.95 -19.83 12.29
C GLU A 410 -14.16 -19.84 11.35
N GLU A 411 -14.75 -18.68 11.08
CA GLU A 411 -15.87 -18.53 10.14
C GLU A 411 -15.44 -18.90 8.71
N ALA A 412 -14.25 -18.49 8.29
CA ALA A 412 -13.72 -18.84 6.99
C ALA A 412 -13.60 -20.35 6.80
N LEU A 413 -13.04 -21.05 7.80
CA LEU A 413 -12.92 -22.51 7.75
C LEU A 413 -14.27 -23.23 7.70
N LYS A 414 -15.35 -22.64 8.25
CA LYS A 414 -16.69 -23.24 8.21
C LYS A 414 -17.33 -23.17 6.83
N VAL A 415 -17.14 -22.05 6.13
CA VAL A 415 -17.86 -21.77 4.86
C VAL A 415 -17.02 -22.03 3.62
N PHE A 416 -15.69 -22.18 3.76
CA PHE A 416 -14.75 -22.25 2.65
C PHE A 416 -15.15 -23.28 1.58
N ASP A 417 -15.38 -24.54 1.95
CA ASP A 417 -15.65 -25.60 0.98
C ASP A 417 -16.92 -25.33 0.16
N GLU A 418 -17.95 -24.79 0.80
CA GLU A 418 -19.20 -24.41 0.11
C GLU A 418 -18.97 -23.25 -0.85
N ARG A 419 -18.23 -22.22 -0.43
CA ARG A 419 -17.92 -21.08 -1.31
C ARG A 419 -17.00 -21.47 -2.46
N LYS A 420 -16.03 -22.37 -2.20
CA LYS A 420 -15.14 -22.91 -3.22
C LYS A 420 -15.93 -23.66 -4.30
N ARG A 421 -16.81 -24.57 -3.89
CA ARG A 421 -17.70 -25.29 -4.81
C ARG A 421 -18.54 -24.34 -5.67
N GLN A 422 -19.18 -23.34 -5.05
CA GLN A 422 -19.97 -22.34 -5.76
C GLN A 422 -19.17 -21.46 -6.73
N ASN A 423 -17.85 -21.36 -6.56
CA ASN A 423 -16.99 -20.50 -7.37
C ASN A 423 -16.33 -21.23 -8.54
N ASP A 424 -16.22 -22.57 -8.44
CA ASP A 424 -15.70 -23.43 -9.50
C ASP A 424 -16.79 -23.91 -10.47
N GLU A 425 -18.06 -23.85 -10.04
CA GLU A 425 -19.28 -23.96 -10.88
C GLU A 425 -19.52 -22.66 -11.66
#